data_AF-A0A564UJX7-F1
#
_entry.id   AF-A0A564UJX7-F1
#
_cell.length_a   1.000
_cell.length_b   1.000
_cell.length_c   1.000
_cell.angle_alpha   90.00
_cell.angle_beta   90.00
_cell.angle_gamma   90.00
#
_symmetry.space_group_name_H-M   'P 1'
#
loop_
_entity.id
_entity.type
_entity.pdbx_description
1 polymer ?
#
loop_
_entity_poly.entity_id
_entity_poly.type
_entity_poly.pdbx_seq_one_letter_code
_entity_poly.pdbx_strand_id
1 'polypeptide(L)'
;MAEYYQFAHSVQGYNHIKANKVCQDASGECYFEDVSIIAVADGHGSDNYIRTDRGSKFAVSAALTAIKAFVQEARENHLSTVPDSETELIQISKNILARWYTQVENDVACEPFQPEELAKVSEKYKQRYASGQYNAKAYGTTLIAVCMTSEGWFGIHIGDGKCVELLENGTLCEPIPWDEACEQNITTSICDSDAIEEFRYVIQKDFPAAIFIGSDGIDDSYSSEMELHELYRNIFIVFAEHSTEIGSNEVRDYLPKITRRGSGDDVSIAGIIRTDLSEDSVAKIKLCGEEIRLKAQLEKTERTHQSAIEKKNYIESNMERNRAELQKLTERLIEAEAGLKASEVALYKAQAEWKSLQARLNALERETLGNVAIQAENVVVPDSDAKDLIPIQDAAKSEVMQETQEIPH
;
A
#
# COMPACT_ATOMS: atom_id res chain seq x y z
N MET A 1 -21.29 19.26 32.36
CA MET A 1 -19.88 18.94 32.02
C MET A 1 -19.92 18.13 30.74
N ALA A 2 -18.80 17.95 30.04
CA ALA A 2 -18.80 17.00 28.92
C ALA A 2 -19.14 15.60 29.47
N GLU A 3 -20.03 14.89 28.80
CA GLU A 3 -20.39 13.52 29.17
C GLU A 3 -19.75 12.57 28.16
N TYR A 4 -19.17 11.48 28.66
CA TYR A 4 -18.37 10.55 27.86
C TYR A 4 -18.83 9.11 28.08
N TYR A 5 -18.80 8.34 27.00
CA TYR A 5 -18.86 6.89 27.02
C TYR A 5 -17.55 6.32 26.50
N GLN A 6 -17.00 5.32 27.19
CA GLN A 6 -15.80 4.60 26.76
C GLN A 6 -16.10 3.15 26.39
N PHE A 7 -15.31 2.61 25.45
CA PHE A 7 -15.26 1.18 25.13
C PHE A 7 -13.81 0.72 24.95
N ALA A 8 -13.55 -0.57 25.19
CA ALA A 8 -12.32 -1.25 24.79
C ALA A 8 -12.62 -2.69 24.32
N HIS A 9 -12.11 -3.09 23.14
CA HIS A 9 -12.28 -4.44 22.58
C HIS A 9 -10.98 -4.92 21.91
N SER A 10 -10.60 -6.17 22.19
CA SER A 10 -9.54 -6.91 21.49
C SER A 10 -10.09 -8.20 20.89
N VAL A 11 -9.67 -8.55 19.68
CA VAL A 11 -10.11 -9.75 18.96
C VAL A 11 -8.91 -10.47 18.35
N GLN A 12 -8.92 -11.81 18.51
CA GLN A 12 -7.89 -12.69 17.97
C GLN A 12 -7.82 -12.64 16.44
N GLY A 13 -6.60 -12.48 15.91
CA GLY A 13 -6.32 -12.28 14.51
C GLY A 13 -6.61 -13.48 13.63
N TYR A 14 -7.02 -13.22 12.39
CA TYR A 14 -7.36 -14.28 11.43
C TYR A 14 -6.18 -15.20 11.09
N ASN A 15 -4.95 -14.68 11.13
CA ASN A 15 -3.71 -15.45 10.97
C ASN A 15 -3.31 -16.15 12.28
N HIS A 16 -3.53 -15.54 13.45
CA HIS A 16 -3.29 -16.18 14.75
C HIS A 16 -4.24 -17.35 15.01
N ILE A 17 -5.52 -17.24 14.63
CA ILE A 17 -6.49 -18.35 14.61
C ILE A 17 -5.99 -19.50 13.71
N LYS A 18 -5.52 -19.21 12.48
CA LYS A 18 -4.96 -20.24 11.57
C LYS A 18 -3.69 -20.89 12.11
N ALA A 19 -2.84 -20.12 12.78
CA ALA A 19 -1.56 -20.57 13.32
C ALA A 19 -1.70 -21.30 14.68
N ASN A 20 -2.91 -21.30 15.28
CA ASN A 20 -3.15 -21.72 16.66
C ASN A 20 -2.24 -20.98 17.66
N LYS A 21 -2.01 -19.68 17.41
CA LYS A 21 -1.49 -18.72 18.39
C LYS A 21 -2.65 -18.17 19.22
N VAL A 22 -2.38 -17.76 20.46
CA VAL A 22 -3.33 -16.97 21.27
C VAL A 22 -3.41 -15.52 20.75
N CYS A 23 -4.40 -14.77 21.23
CA CYS A 23 -4.43 -13.31 21.04
C CYS A 23 -3.33 -12.67 21.90
N GLN A 24 -2.38 -12.03 21.24
CA GLN A 24 -1.21 -11.39 21.81
C GLN A 24 -1.53 -9.96 22.28
N ASP A 25 -2.47 -9.31 21.61
CA ASP A 25 -3.12 -8.05 21.99
C ASP A 25 -3.76 -8.03 23.39
N ALA A 26 -3.90 -6.82 23.92
CA ALA A 26 -4.83 -6.47 24.98
C ALA A 26 -5.38 -5.04 24.85
N SER A 27 -6.57 -4.82 25.39
CA SER A 27 -7.19 -3.51 25.56
C SER A 27 -7.97 -3.47 26.88
N GLY A 28 -8.25 -2.27 27.37
CA GLY A 28 -9.03 -2.10 28.59
C GLY A 28 -9.42 -0.66 28.86
N GLU A 29 -10.36 -0.50 29.78
CA GLU A 29 -10.95 0.77 30.17
C GLU A 29 -11.08 0.90 31.69
N CYS A 30 -11.14 2.13 32.19
CA CYS A 30 -11.55 2.42 33.56
C CYS A 30 -12.31 3.75 33.62
N TYR A 31 -13.51 3.72 34.18
CA TYR A 31 -14.31 4.91 34.46
C TYR A 31 -14.52 5.10 35.97
N PHE A 32 -14.43 6.33 36.44
CA PHE A 32 -14.76 6.72 37.82
C PHE A 32 -15.07 8.22 37.90
N GLU A 33 -16.15 8.59 38.58
CA GLU A 33 -16.58 9.98 38.77
C GLU A 33 -16.84 10.70 37.42
N ASP A 34 -15.89 11.52 36.97
CA ASP A 34 -15.88 12.24 35.67
C ASP A 34 -14.66 11.86 34.81
N VAL A 35 -13.92 10.82 35.21
CA VAL A 35 -12.65 10.40 34.60
C VAL A 35 -12.85 9.14 33.78
N SER A 36 -12.44 9.19 32.51
CA SER A 36 -12.42 8.02 31.61
C SER A 36 -10.98 7.74 31.17
N ILE A 37 -10.51 6.51 31.38
CA ILE A 37 -9.19 6.04 30.95
C ILE A 37 -9.40 4.88 29.98
N ILE A 38 -8.65 4.86 28.87
CA ILE A 38 -8.56 3.74 27.93
C ILE A 38 -7.09 3.38 27.69
N ALA A 39 -6.82 2.11 27.41
CA ALA A 39 -5.50 1.63 27.01
C ALA A 39 -5.58 0.47 26.01
N VAL A 40 -4.59 0.39 25.11
CA VAL A 40 -4.36 -0.67 24.11
C VAL A 40 -2.88 -1.02 24.09
N ALA A 41 -2.55 -2.30 23.89
CA ALA A 41 -1.18 -2.80 23.76
C ALA A 41 -1.15 -4.01 22.81
N ASP A 42 -0.39 -3.93 21.72
CA ASP A 42 -0.04 -5.08 20.85
C ASP A 42 1.13 -5.86 21.47
N GLY A 43 1.17 -7.17 21.22
CA GLY A 43 2.22 -8.06 21.69
C GLY A 43 3.11 -8.68 20.60
N HIS A 44 4.27 -8.06 20.34
CA HIS A 44 5.37 -8.49 19.44
C HIS A 44 5.31 -9.93 18.90
N GLY A 45 4.92 -10.08 17.63
CA GLY A 45 4.67 -11.38 16.99
C GLY A 45 5.85 -12.36 16.82
N SER A 46 7.10 -11.99 17.19
CA SER A 46 8.31 -12.79 16.99
C SER A 46 8.52 -13.90 18.04
N ASP A 47 8.96 -15.09 17.61
CA ASP A 47 9.24 -16.30 18.42
C ASP A 47 10.27 -16.11 19.59
N ASN A 48 10.79 -14.89 19.84
CA ASN A 48 11.59 -14.56 21.01
C ASN A 48 10.75 -13.99 22.18
N TYR A 49 9.60 -13.37 21.92
CA TYR A 49 8.72 -12.71 22.90
C TYR A 49 7.62 -13.67 23.41
N ILE A 50 8.04 -14.78 24.03
CA ILE A 50 7.22 -15.97 24.29
C ILE A 50 5.95 -15.79 25.15
N ARG A 51 5.81 -14.68 25.88
CA ARG A 51 4.67 -14.39 26.79
C ARG A 51 4.13 -12.97 26.62
N THR A 52 4.28 -12.41 25.43
CA THR A 52 3.77 -11.06 25.14
C THR A 52 2.24 -10.96 25.25
N ASP A 53 1.52 -12.07 25.07
CA ASP A 53 0.09 -12.15 25.40
C ASP A 53 -0.22 -11.86 26.89
N ARG A 54 0.71 -12.12 27.80
CA ARG A 54 0.62 -11.68 29.20
C ARG A 54 1.14 -10.24 29.34
N GLY A 55 2.19 -9.92 28.60
CA GLY A 55 2.84 -8.61 28.56
C GLY A 55 1.88 -7.46 28.28
N SER A 56 1.10 -7.56 27.20
CA SER A 56 0.07 -6.57 26.80
C SER A 56 -1.00 -6.40 27.88
N LYS A 57 -1.50 -7.51 28.42
CA LYS A 57 -2.50 -7.53 29.52
C LYS A 57 -1.94 -6.87 30.78
N PHE A 58 -0.66 -7.10 31.10
CA PHE A 58 0.05 -6.40 32.19
C PHE A 58 0.27 -4.92 31.89
N ALA A 59 0.47 -4.53 30.62
CA ALA A 59 0.69 -3.14 30.20
C ALA A 59 -0.58 -2.31 30.37
N VAL A 60 -1.70 -2.79 29.84
CA VAL A 60 -3.05 -2.22 30.04
C VAL A 60 -3.38 -2.12 31.53
N SER A 61 -3.17 -3.20 32.29
CA SER A 61 -3.35 -3.24 33.76
C SER A 61 -2.51 -2.16 34.47
N ALA A 62 -1.24 -2.03 34.11
CA ALA A 62 -0.33 -1.04 34.67
C ALA A 62 -0.73 0.40 34.33
N ALA A 63 -1.11 0.66 33.07
CA ALA A 63 -1.56 1.96 32.57
C ALA A 63 -2.81 2.45 33.30
N LEU A 64 -3.89 1.67 33.27
CA LEU A 64 -5.15 2.00 33.94
C LEU A 64 -4.94 2.25 35.44
N THR A 65 -4.10 1.44 36.10
CA THR A 65 -3.84 1.57 37.55
C THR A 65 -2.96 2.78 37.88
N ALA A 66 -1.92 3.07 37.10
CA ALA A 66 -1.00 4.19 37.35
C ALA A 66 -1.67 5.54 37.08
N ILE A 67 -2.38 5.66 35.95
CA ILE A 67 -3.12 6.87 35.56
C ILE A 67 -4.22 7.16 36.59
N LYS A 68 -4.98 6.13 37.00
CA LYS A 68 -6.00 6.28 38.04
C LYS A 68 -5.41 6.75 39.38
N ALA A 69 -4.30 6.15 39.81
CA ALA A 69 -3.62 6.57 41.04
C ALA A 69 -3.15 8.04 40.97
N PHE A 70 -2.57 8.46 39.84
CA PHE A 70 -2.18 9.87 39.61
C PHE A 70 -3.37 10.82 39.73
N VAL A 71 -4.49 10.54 39.03
CA VAL A 71 -5.67 11.44 39.07
C VAL A 71 -6.32 11.48 40.47
N GLN A 72 -6.31 10.37 41.21
CA GLN A 72 -6.78 10.35 42.60
C GLN A 72 -5.85 11.14 43.54
N GLU A 73 -4.53 10.95 43.43
CA GLU A 73 -3.53 11.70 44.21
C GLU A 73 -3.59 13.21 43.91
N ALA A 74 -3.80 13.60 42.65
CA ALA A 74 -4.01 14.99 42.26
C ALA A 74 -5.24 15.61 42.94
N ARG A 75 -6.39 14.91 42.93
CA ARG A 75 -7.63 15.34 43.59
C ARG A 75 -7.48 15.49 45.10
N GLU A 76 -6.86 14.50 45.75
CA GLU A 76 -6.59 14.50 47.19
C GLU A 76 -5.68 15.67 47.62
N ASN A 77 -4.71 16.06 46.78
CA ASN A 77 -3.79 17.19 47.02
C ASN A 77 -4.28 18.54 46.44
N HIS A 78 -5.45 18.58 45.80
CA HIS A 78 -6.02 19.75 45.12
C HIS A 78 -5.11 20.32 44.00
N LEU A 79 -4.49 19.43 43.22
CA LEU A 79 -3.70 19.72 42.03
C LEU A 79 -4.53 19.44 40.75
N SER A 80 -4.04 19.86 39.58
CA SER A 80 -4.72 19.54 38.32
C SER A 80 -4.66 18.04 38.03
N THR A 81 -5.78 17.53 37.54
CA THR A 81 -6.00 16.14 37.13
C THR A 81 -5.48 15.84 35.72
N VAL A 82 -5.14 16.88 34.95
CA VAL A 82 -4.42 16.80 33.68
C VAL A 82 -3.02 17.35 33.91
N PRO A 83 -1.94 16.59 33.63
CA PRO A 83 -0.57 17.06 33.78
C PRO A 83 -0.33 18.43 33.17
N ASP A 84 0.46 19.26 33.84
CA ASP A 84 0.87 20.58 33.34
C ASP A 84 2.24 20.54 32.64
N SER A 85 2.92 19.39 32.64
CA SER A 85 4.20 19.20 31.96
C SER A 85 4.45 17.77 31.49
N GLU A 86 5.29 17.63 30.45
CA GLU A 86 5.83 16.33 30.00
C GLU A 86 6.64 15.64 31.12
N THR A 87 7.22 16.39 32.06
CA THR A 87 7.94 15.83 33.21
C THR A 87 7.02 15.02 34.13
N GLU A 88 5.76 15.41 34.29
CA GLU A 88 4.76 14.62 35.03
C GLU A 88 4.36 13.36 34.25
N LEU A 89 4.14 13.47 32.93
CA LEU A 89 3.87 12.30 32.07
C LEU A 89 5.02 11.29 32.12
N ILE A 90 6.28 11.74 32.13
CA ILE A 90 7.46 10.90 32.33
C ILE A 90 7.43 10.17 33.70
N GLN A 91 6.89 10.78 34.77
CA GLN A 91 6.73 10.09 36.06
C GLN A 91 5.56 9.09 36.04
N ILE A 92 4.46 9.39 35.34
CA ILE A 92 3.36 8.44 35.10
C ILE A 92 3.89 7.23 34.32
N SER A 93 4.61 7.45 33.22
CA SER A 93 5.26 6.38 32.43
C SER A 93 6.22 5.54 33.28
N LYS A 94 7.04 6.14 34.14
CA LYS A 94 7.88 5.41 35.12
C LYS A 94 7.06 4.56 36.09
N ASN A 95 5.90 5.04 36.52
CA ASN A 95 4.97 4.30 37.38
C ASN A 95 4.34 3.10 36.63
N ILE A 96 3.97 3.30 35.36
CA ILE A 96 3.48 2.25 34.45
C ILE A 96 4.56 1.17 34.27
N LEU A 97 5.78 1.54 33.86
CA LEU A 97 6.88 0.59 33.71
C LEU A 97 7.12 -0.17 35.02
N ALA A 98 7.26 0.52 36.16
CA ALA A 98 7.51 -0.14 37.45
C ALA A 98 6.42 -1.17 37.82
N ARG A 99 5.14 -0.88 37.55
CA ARG A 99 4.03 -1.84 37.73
C ARG A 99 4.07 -2.98 36.72
N TRP A 100 4.46 -2.72 35.48
CA TRP A 100 4.59 -3.72 34.45
C TRP A 100 5.72 -4.71 34.75
N TYR A 101 6.94 -4.22 35.01
CA TYR A 101 8.07 -5.03 35.47
C TYR A 101 7.72 -5.84 36.74
N THR A 102 6.97 -5.25 37.69
CA THR A 102 6.50 -5.98 38.88
C THR A 102 5.55 -7.13 38.53
N GLN A 103 4.64 -6.96 37.55
CA GLN A 103 3.78 -8.06 37.09
C GLN A 103 4.59 -9.15 36.36
N VAL A 104 5.56 -8.77 35.53
CA VAL A 104 6.46 -9.70 34.82
C VAL A 104 7.27 -10.56 35.79
N GLU A 105 7.96 -9.95 36.77
CA GLU A 105 8.80 -10.73 37.70
C GLU A 105 7.95 -11.64 38.61
N ASN A 106 6.73 -11.21 38.97
CA ASN A 106 5.77 -12.07 39.68
C ASN A 106 5.29 -13.25 38.81
N ASP A 107 5.00 -13.04 37.52
CA ASP A 107 4.57 -14.08 36.59
C ASP A 107 5.69 -15.11 36.35
N VAL A 108 6.94 -14.67 36.18
CA VAL A 108 8.11 -15.57 36.06
C VAL A 108 8.41 -16.30 37.38
N ALA A 109 8.18 -15.68 38.53
CA ALA A 109 8.37 -16.32 39.84
C ALA A 109 7.29 -17.39 40.15
N CYS A 110 6.04 -17.16 39.72
CA CYS A 110 4.94 -18.10 39.88
C CYS A 110 4.94 -19.21 38.81
N GLU A 111 5.26 -18.87 37.56
CA GLU A 111 5.32 -19.79 36.42
C GLU A 111 6.64 -19.60 35.65
N PRO A 112 7.76 -20.21 36.08
CA PRO A 112 9.03 -20.10 35.36
C PRO A 112 8.93 -20.55 33.89
N PHE A 113 9.82 -20.04 33.02
CA PHE A 113 9.82 -20.39 31.59
C PHE A 113 10.02 -21.90 31.37
N GLN A 114 9.10 -22.52 30.62
CA GLN A 114 9.13 -23.95 30.32
C GLN A 114 10.01 -24.24 29.08
N PRO A 115 10.65 -25.43 28.98
CA PRO A 115 11.45 -25.84 27.82
C PRO A 115 10.69 -25.75 26.48
N GLU A 116 9.38 -26.00 26.51
CA GLU A 116 8.47 -25.97 25.37
C GLU A 116 8.25 -24.55 24.85
N GLU A 117 8.07 -23.56 25.74
CA GLU A 117 8.00 -22.13 25.37
C GLU A 117 9.32 -21.69 24.72
N LEU A 118 10.44 -22.11 25.33
CA LEU A 118 11.78 -21.78 24.86
C LEU A 118 12.16 -22.50 23.56
N ALA A 119 11.40 -23.48 23.07
CA ALA A 119 11.81 -24.35 21.96
C ALA A 119 12.28 -23.57 20.73
N LYS A 120 11.48 -22.59 20.28
CA LYS A 120 11.78 -21.76 19.09
C LYS A 120 12.68 -20.55 19.36
N VAL A 121 12.79 -20.11 20.62
CA VAL A 121 13.56 -18.91 21.01
C VAL A 121 15.00 -19.01 20.50
N SER A 122 15.54 -17.93 19.93
CA SER A 122 16.93 -17.94 19.47
C SER A 122 17.93 -18.13 20.62
N GLU A 123 19.06 -18.77 20.36
CA GLU A 123 20.06 -19.10 21.40
C GLU A 123 20.55 -17.86 22.19
N LYS A 124 20.65 -16.71 21.50
CA LYS A 124 20.94 -15.40 22.11
C LYS A 124 19.91 -15.01 23.19
N TYR A 125 18.63 -15.27 22.95
CA TYR A 125 17.56 -14.97 23.91
C TYR A 125 17.40 -16.07 24.97
N LYS A 126 17.61 -17.35 24.64
CA LYS A 126 17.70 -18.45 25.62
C LYS A 126 18.72 -18.14 26.72
N GLN A 127 19.93 -17.70 26.34
CA GLN A 127 20.99 -17.34 27.29
C GLN A 127 20.68 -16.10 28.12
N ARG A 128 19.91 -15.15 27.57
CA ARG A 128 19.41 -13.96 28.28
C ARG A 128 18.33 -14.30 29.31
N TYR A 129 17.39 -15.18 28.99
CA TYR A 129 16.38 -15.63 29.94
C TYR A 129 16.99 -16.54 31.03
N ALA A 130 17.97 -17.38 30.68
CA ALA A 130 18.70 -18.20 31.63
C ALA A 130 19.56 -17.41 32.64
N SER A 131 19.85 -16.13 32.42
CA SER A 131 20.51 -15.27 33.42
C SER A 131 19.54 -14.59 34.39
N GLY A 132 18.23 -14.64 34.13
CA GLY A 132 17.19 -13.95 34.90
C GLY A 132 17.22 -12.41 34.81
N GLN A 133 18.07 -11.83 33.95
CA GLN A 133 18.24 -10.36 33.83
C GLN A 133 17.45 -9.74 32.67
N TYR A 134 16.73 -10.56 31.91
CA TYR A 134 16.04 -10.15 30.68
C TYR A 134 14.59 -10.66 30.61
N ASN A 135 13.99 -10.98 31.76
CA ASN A 135 12.64 -11.55 31.85
C ASN A 135 11.61 -10.71 31.09
N ALA A 136 11.64 -9.38 31.26
CA ALA A 136 10.86 -8.40 30.49
C ALA A 136 10.90 -8.59 28.97
N LYS A 137 12.04 -9.00 28.39
CA LYS A 137 12.14 -9.23 26.94
C LYS A 137 11.37 -10.46 26.45
N ALA A 138 10.83 -11.30 27.33
CA ALA A 138 9.86 -12.34 26.97
C ALA A 138 8.42 -11.80 26.84
N TYR A 139 8.13 -10.60 27.36
CA TYR A 139 6.79 -10.00 27.48
C TYR A 139 6.63 -8.70 26.67
N GLY A 140 7.62 -8.35 25.83
CA GLY A 140 7.66 -7.06 25.12
C GLY A 140 6.42 -6.78 24.27
N THR A 141 5.93 -5.53 24.34
CA THR A 141 4.60 -5.11 23.91
C THR A 141 4.61 -3.58 23.73
N THR A 142 3.75 -3.05 22.85
CA THR A 142 3.50 -1.60 22.72
C THR A 142 2.62 -1.09 23.87
N LEU A 143 2.37 0.21 23.95
CA LEU A 143 1.32 0.76 24.83
C LEU A 143 0.85 2.13 24.34
N ILE A 144 -0.47 2.24 24.11
CA ILE A 144 -1.19 3.53 24.04
C ILE A 144 -2.10 3.62 25.26
N ALA A 145 -2.10 4.76 25.96
CA ALA A 145 -3.06 5.05 27.01
C ALA A 145 -3.52 6.51 26.95
N VAL A 146 -4.81 6.76 27.17
CA VAL A 146 -5.44 8.09 27.15
C VAL A 146 -6.29 8.27 28.40
N CYS A 147 -6.25 9.46 28.99
CA CYS A 147 -7.04 9.87 30.14
C CYS A 147 -7.81 11.16 29.83
N MET A 148 -9.15 11.12 29.97
CA MET A 148 -10.06 12.25 29.87
C MET A 148 -10.59 12.61 31.27
N THR A 149 -10.67 13.90 31.58
CA THR A 149 -11.14 14.45 32.87
C THR A 149 -12.01 15.68 32.63
N SER A 150 -12.62 16.26 33.68
CA SER A 150 -13.29 17.56 33.57
C SER A 150 -12.37 18.78 33.34
N GLU A 151 -11.04 18.62 33.33
CA GLU A 151 -10.06 19.70 33.10
C GLU A 151 -9.36 19.61 31.72
N GLY A 152 -9.67 18.59 30.92
CA GLY A 152 -9.02 18.27 29.65
C GLY A 152 -8.55 16.83 29.60
N TRP A 153 -7.56 16.54 28.74
CA TRP A 153 -7.10 15.18 28.48
C TRP A 153 -5.59 15.08 28.23
N PHE A 154 -5.05 13.87 28.41
CA PHE A 154 -3.65 13.56 28.08
C PHE A 154 -3.48 12.14 27.53
N GLY A 155 -2.41 11.93 26.77
CA GLY A 155 -2.06 10.65 26.17
C GLY A 155 -0.59 10.30 26.33
N ILE A 156 -0.32 9.00 26.42
CA ILE A 156 1.01 8.37 26.53
C ILE A 156 1.07 7.26 25.48
N HIS A 157 2.12 7.22 24.67
CA HIS A 157 2.30 6.24 23.59
C HIS A 157 3.74 5.72 23.50
N ILE A 158 3.93 4.44 23.26
CA ILE A 158 5.17 3.82 22.77
C ILE A 158 4.81 2.66 21.83
N GLY A 159 5.49 2.55 20.69
CA GLY A 159 5.13 1.66 19.59
C GLY A 159 4.60 2.39 18.35
N ASP A 160 3.85 1.64 17.54
CA ASP A 160 3.48 1.92 16.15
C ASP A 160 1.96 1.95 15.88
N GLY A 161 1.12 1.66 16.88
CA GLY A 161 -0.33 1.89 16.79
C GLY A 161 -0.70 3.38 16.89
N LYS A 162 -1.91 3.76 16.48
CA LYS A 162 -2.34 5.16 16.41
C LYS A 162 -3.27 5.61 17.53
N CYS A 163 -3.12 6.89 17.89
CA CYS A 163 -4.07 7.67 18.67
C CYS A 163 -4.69 8.74 17.76
N VAL A 164 -6.02 8.75 17.63
CA VAL A 164 -6.76 9.62 16.69
C VAL A 164 -7.80 10.43 17.45
N GLU A 165 -7.73 11.75 17.31
CA GLU A 165 -8.65 12.73 17.89
C GLU A 165 -9.67 13.20 16.84
N LEU A 166 -10.96 13.18 17.20
CA LEU A 166 -12.07 13.71 16.41
C LEU A 166 -12.57 15.02 17.04
N LEU A 167 -12.38 16.13 16.33
CA LEU A 167 -12.81 17.46 16.76
C LEU A 167 -14.29 17.72 16.42
N GLU A 168 -14.96 18.62 17.15
CA GLU A 168 -16.38 18.97 16.93
C GLU A 168 -16.71 19.53 15.52
N ASN A 169 -15.69 19.97 14.77
CA ASN A 169 -15.85 20.43 13.39
C ASN A 169 -15.81 19.28 12.35
N GLY A 170 -15.50 18.05 12.77
CA GLY A 170 -15.33 16.89 11.88
C GLY A 170 -13.90 16.61 11.42
N THR A 171 -12.92 17.45 11.77
CA THR A 171 -11.50 17.15 11.55
C THR A 171 -11.09 15.94 12.39
N LEU A 172 -10.33 15.03 11.78
CA LEU A 172 -9.59 13.98 12.46
C LEU A 172 -8.09 14.30 12.35
N CYS A 173 -7.34 14.00 13.40
CA CYS A 173 -5.90 14.19 13.46
C CYS A 173 -5.26 13.18 14.42
N GLU A 174 -3.96 12.95 14.25
CA GLU A 174 -3.13 12.16 15.17
C GLU A 174 -2.34 13.15 16.07
N PRO A 175 -2.79 13.41 17.32
CA PRO A 175 -2.24 14.50 18.14
C PRO A 175 -1.00 14.09 18.95
N ILE A 176 -0.70 12.79 19.03
CA ILE A 176 0.57 12.28 19.56
C ILE A 176 1.55 12.17 18.37
N PRO A 177 2.76 12.73 18.44
CA PRO A 177 3.75 12.61 17.37
C PRO A 177 4.10 11.15 17.06
N TRP A 178 4.19 10.81 15.77
CA TRP A 178 4.74 9.53 15.32
C TRP A 178 6.18 9.33 15.80
N ASP A 179 6.54 8.10 16.13
CA ASP A 179 7.88 7.74 16.55
C ASP A 179 8.75 7.33 15.35
N GLU A 180 9.73 8.16 14.96
CA GLU A 180 10.63 7.86 13.83
C GLU A 180 11.49 6.58 14.02
N ALA A 181 11.56 6.04 15.25
CA ALA A 181 12.17 4.73 15.52
C ALA A 181 11.28 3.55 15.09
N CYS A 182 9.98 3.76 14.89
CA CYS A 182 9.06 2.76 14.37
C CYS A 182 9.11 2.75 12.84
N GLU A 183 9.91 1.84 12.27
CA GLU A 183 10.08 1.65 10.82
C GLU A 183 10.06 0.16 10.44
N GLN A 184 9.19 -0.19 9.48
CA GLN A 184 9.09 -1.48 8.78
C GLN A 184 8.78 -2.71 9.65
N ASN A 185 9.73 -3.13 10.49
CA ASN A 185 9.65 -4.29 11.40
C ASN A 185 10.38 -3.99 12.73
N ILE A 186 10.54 -2.70 13.05
CA ILE A 186 11.14 -2.17 14.27
C ILE A 186 10.04 -1.36 14.95
N THR A 187 9.80 -1.67 16.22
CA THR A 187 8.70 -1.14 17.03
C THR A 187 9.26 -0.86 18.42
N THR A 188 9.11 0.37 18.93
CA THR A 188 9.54 0.74 20.28
C THR A 188 8.61 0.12 21.33
N SER A 189 9.11 -0.17 22.54
CA SER A 189 8.34 -1.03 23.45
C SER A 189 8.70 -0.91 24.93
N ILE A 190 7.73 -1.16 25.81
CA ILE A 190 7.88 -0.97 27.27
C ILE A 190 8.93 -1.90 27.93
N CYS A 191 9.49 -2.84 27.18
CA CYS A 191 10.54 -3.75 27.66
C CYS A 191 11.96 -3.35 27.23
N ASP A 192 12.11 -2.24 26.49
CA ASP A 192 13.40 -1.70 26.07
C ASP A 192 14.13 -0.97 27.21
N SER A 193 15.45 -0.87 27.08
CA SER A 193 16.33 -0.29 28.12
C SER A 193 16.11 1.21 28.34
N ASP A 194 15.58 1.84 27.30
CA ASP A 194 15.47 3.27 27.04
C ASP A 194 14.01 3.64 26.68
N ALA A 195 13.05 2.79 27.08
CA ALA A 195 11.63 2.99 26.84
C ALA A 195 11.08 4.34 27.38
N ILE A 196 11.73 4.94 28.38
CA ILE A 196 11.35 6.28 28.90
C ILE A 196 11.67 7.39 27.90
N GLU A 197 12.74 7.23 27.12
CA GLU A 197 13.17 8.10 26.04
C GLU A 197 12.39 7.81 24.73
N GLU A 198 11.81 6.61 24.59
CA GLU A 198 10.95 6.20 23.46
C GLU A 198 9.49 6.66 23.60
N PHE A 199 8.97 6.87 24.81
CA PHE A 199 7.58 7.36 24.99
C PHE A 199 7.33 8.71 24.27
N ARG A 200 6.14 8.84 23.70
CA ARG A 200 5.57 10.04 23.06
C ARG A 200 4.32 10.47 23.83
N TYR A 201 4.00 11.77 23.76
CA TYR A 201 3.09 12.41 24.71
C TYR A 201 2.17 13.42 24.05
N VAL A 202 1.00 13.65 24.66
CA VAL A 202 0.12 14.79 24.38
C VAL A 202 -0.56 15.26 25.66
N ILE A 203 -0.76 16.59 25.76
CA ILE A 203 -1.56 17.25 26.81
C ILE A 203 -2.47 18.24 26.08
N GLN A 204 -3.78 18.18 26.35
CA GLN A 204 -4.76 19.15 25.88
C GLN A 204 -5.65 19.62 27.05
N LYS A 205 -6.18 20.83 26.93
CA LYS A 205 -7.17 21.40 27.87
C LYS A 205 -8.51 21.70 27.16
N ASP A 206 -8.78 21.03 26.04
CA ASP A 206 -10.05 21.04 25.31
C ASP A 206 -10.75 19.66 25.35
N PHE A 207 -11.88 19.55 24.64
CA PHE A 207 -12.86 18.47 24.82
C PHE A 207 -13.36 17.94 23.46
N PRO A 208 -12.56 17.09 22.78
CA PRO A 208 -12.92 16.52 21.49
C PRO A 208 -14.24 15.74 21.50
N ALA A 209 -14.81 15.56 20.32
CA ALA A 209 -16.02 14.77 20.09
C ALA A 209 -15.76 13.26 20.28
N ALA A 210 -14.56 12.79 19.96
CA ALA A 210 -14.06 11.49 20.39
C ALA A 210 -12.53 11.44 20.40
N ILE A 211 -11.96 10.50 21.15
CA ILE A 211 -10.58 10.02 20.99
C ILE A 211 -10.65 8.51 20.80
N PHE A 212 -9.86 8.00 19.87
CA PHE A 212 -9.71 6.57 19.58
C PHE A 212 -8.24 6.16 19.67
N ILE A 213 -7.98 4.93 20.10
CA ILE A 213 -6.65 4.32 20.08
C ILE A 213 -6.76 2.91 19.51
N GLY A 214 -5.80 2.49 18.68
CA GLY A 214 -5.77 1.18 18.03
C GLY A 214 -4.38 0.54 18.00
N SER A 215 -4.31 -0.79 17.90
CA SER A 215 -3.08 -1.49 17.53
C SER A 215 -2.80 -1.35 16.04
N ASP A 216 -1.55 -1.57 15.64
CA ASP A 216 -1.09 -1.67 14.25
C ASP A 216 -2.03 -2.56 13.40
N GLY A 217 -2.53 -3.66 13.95
CA GLY A 217 -3.47 -4.55 13.26
C GLY A 217 -4.77 -3.87 12.79
N ILE A 218 -5.23 -2.79 13.44
CA ILE A 218 -6.30 -1.92 12.95
C ILE A 218 -5.78 -1.07 11.79
N ASP A 219 -4.65 -0.40 11.98
CA ASP A 219 -4.16 0.65 11.09
C ASP A 219 -3.66 0.07 9.75
N ASP A 220 -2.89 -1.03 9.78
CA ASP A 220 -2.44 -1.83 8.63
C ASP A 220 -3.59 -2.57 7.91
N SER A 221 -4.81 -2.52 8.45
CA SER A 221 -6.01 -3.02 7.76
C SER A 221 -6.64 -2.01 6.77
N TYR A 222 -6.07 -0.80 6.64
CA TYR A 222 -6.56 0.27 5.74
C TYR A 222 -5.46 0.75 4.79
N SER A 223 -5.82 1.12 3.54
CA SER A 223 -4.83 1.44 2.51
C SER A 223 -4.31 2.89 2.57
N SER A 224 -4.88 3.71 3.46
CA SER A 224 -4.42 5.07 3.76
C SER A 224 -5.01 5.59 5.07
N GLU A 225 -4.33 6.58 5.65
CA GLU A 225 -4.80 7.42 6.77
C GLU A 225 -6.25 7.91 6.56
N MET A 226 -6.63 8.27 5.33
CA MET A 226 -8.01 8.71 5.01
C MET A 226 -9.05 7.60 5.22
N GLU A 227 -8.75 6.36 4.87
CA GLU A 227 -9.69 5.23 5.08
C GLU A 227 -9.77 4.84 6.56
N LEU A 228 -8.66 4.91 7.29
CA LEU A 228 -8.58 4.72 8.73
C LEU A 228 -9.36 5.80 9.50
N HIS A 229 -9.18 7.07 9.13
CA HIS A 229 -9.97 8.18 9.66
C HIS A 229 -11.47 8.01 9.38
N GLU A 230 -11.86 7.52 8.20
CA GLU A 230 -13.27 7.18 7.96
C GLU A 230 -13.77 5.99 8.79
N LEU A 231 -12.94 5.00 9.19
CA LEU A 231 -13.36 4.01 10.22
C LEU A 231 -13.75 4.73 11.52
N TYR A 232 -12.84 5.52 12.09
CA TYR A 232 -13.06 6.21 13.36
C TYR A 232 -14.26 7.18 13.31
N ARG A 233 -14.46 7.88 12.18
CA ARG A 233 -15.68 8.68 11.93
C ARG A 233 -16.95 7.84 11.93
N ASN A 234 -16.95 6.69 11.25
CA ASN A 234 -18.12 5.82 11.20
C ASN A 234 -18.43 5.22 12.58
N ILE A 235 -17.43 4.84 13.36
CA ILE A 235 -17.63 4.40 14.76
C ILE A 235 -18.30 5.51 15.57
N PHE A 236 -17.78 6.75 15.54
CA PHE A 236 -18.42 7.89 16.19
C PHE A 236 -19.88 8.07 15.76
N ILE A 237 -20.18 7.97 14.45
CA ILE A 237 -21.54 8.10 13.92
C ILE A 237 -22.48 7.03 14.49
N VAL A 238 -22.05 5.76 14.57
CA VAL A 238 -22.85 4.68 15.18
C VAL A 238 -23.18 4.99 16.64
N PHE A 239 -22.21 5.49 17.41
CA PHE A 239 -22.44 5.91 18.81
C PHE A 239 -23.30 7.17 18.96
N ALA A 240 -23.28 8.08 17.98
CA ALA A 240 -24.10 9.29 17.97
C ALA A 240 -25.54 9.07 17.47
N GLU A 241 -25.82 7.97 16.75
CA GLU A 241 -27.15 7.62 16.24
C GLU A 241 -27.86 6.52 17.05
N HIS A 242 -27.15 5.75 17.88
CA HIS A 242 -27.67 4.59 18.59
C HIS A 242 -27.32 4.62 20.09
N SER A 243 -27.74 3.62 20.86
CA SER A 243 -27.29 3.50 22.26
C SER A 243 -25.82 3.09 22.33
N THR A 244 -25.16 3.43 23.44
CA THR A 244 -23.78 3.02 23.75
C THR A 244 -23.60 1.51 23.72
N GLU A 245 -24.60 0.75 24.20
CA GLU A 245 -24.64 -0.71 24.08
C GLU A 245 -24.63 -1.16 22.61
N ILE A 246 -25.43 -0.54 21.73
CA ILE A 246 -25.44 -0.90 20.29
C ILE A 246 -24.10 -0.57 19.64
N GLY A 247 -23.55 0.62 19.84
CA GLY A 247 -22.25 1.00 19.27
C GLY A 247 -21.11 0.08 19.71
N SER A 248 -21.06 -0.26 20.99
CA SER A 248 -20.03 -1.15 21.55
C SER A 248 -20.17 -2.59 21.04
N ASN A 249 -21.40 -3.09 20.86
CA ASN A 249 -21.66 -4.37 20.22
C ASN A 249 -21.25 -4.36 18.72
N GLU A 250 -21.59 -3.32 17.95
CA GLU A 250 -21.24 -3.21 16.53
C GLU A 250 -19.72 -3.13 16.31
N VAL A 251 -18.98 -2.38 17.14
CA VAL A 251 -17.50 -2.35 17.09
C VAL A 251 -16.93 -3.75 17.31
N ARG A 252 -17.30 -4.41 18.41
CA ARG A 252 -16.84 -5.78 18.74
C ARG A 252 -17.16 -6.77 17.62
N ASP A 253 -18.36 -6.71 17.07
CA ASP A 253 -18.81 -7.64 16.04
C ASP A 253 -18.26 -7.27 14.65
N TYR A 254 -17.68 -6.07 14.48
CA TYR A 254 -16.96 -5.64 13.28
C TYR A 254 -15.47 -5.99 13.29
N LEU A 255 -14.80 -6.01 14.45
CA LEU A 255 -13.37 -6.37 14.56
C LEU A 255 -12.98 -7.70 13.85
N PRO A 256 -13.71 -8.84 13.99
CA PRO A 256 -13.41 -10.07 13.25
C PRO A 256 -13.51 -9.94 11.72
N LYS A 257 -14.17 -8.88 11.24
CA LYS A 257 -14.31 -8.55 9.82
C LYS A 257 -13.14 -7.68 9.32
N ILE A 258 -12.53 -6.86 10.20
CA ILE A 258 -11.31 -6.09 9.94
C ILE A 258 -10.13 -7.05 9.71
N THR A 259 -9.69 -7.75 10.76
CA THR A 259 -8.53 -8.67 10.67
C THR A 259 -8.66 -9.66 9.51
N ARG A 260 -9.84 -10.24 9.28
CA ARG A 260 -10.07 -11.19 8.18
C ARG A 260 -9.90 -10.59 6.76
N ARG A 261 -9.92 -9.27 6.60
CA ARG A 261 -9.86 -8.56 5.31
C ARG A 261 -8.61 -7.68 5.14
N GLY A 262 -8.04 -7.19 6.24
CA GLY A 262 -6.83 -6.37 6.28
C GLY A 262 -5.60 -7.17 6.69
N SER A 263 -4.90 -6.70 7.72
CA SER A 263 -3.63 -7.25 8.25
C SER A 263 -3.66 -8.77 8.48
N GLY A 264 -4.75 -9.26 9.07
CA GLY A 264 -4.87 -10.64 9.53
C GLY A 264 -4.24 -10.89 10.89
N ASP A 265 -3.58 -9.90 11.50
CA ASP A 265 -3.07 -10.01 12.86
C ASP A 265 -4.16 -9.77 13.91
N ASP A 266 -3.83 -9.86 15.19
CA ASP A 266 -4.71 -9.45 16.29
C ASP A 266 -5.16 -7.98 16.10
N VAL A 267 -6.34 -7.63 16.64
CA VAL A 267 -6.90 -6.27 16.48
C VAL A 267 -7.50 -5.76 17.78
N SER A 268 -7.03 -4.60 18.23
CA SER A 268 -7.52 -3.91 19.41
C SER A 268 -7.90 -2.48 19.10
N ILE A 269 -9.00 -2.04 19.68
CA ILE A 269 -9.46 -0.66 19.63
C ILE A 269 -10.09 -0.28 20.97
N ALA A 270 -9.79 0.93 21.43
CA ALA A 270 -10.54 1.57 22.50
C ALA A 270 -10.89 3.00 22.09
N GLY A 271 -11.90 3.58 22.74
CA GLY A 271 -12.31 4.94 22.45
C GLY A 271 -13.08 5.58 23.60
N ILE A 272 -12.99 6.91 23.66
CA ILE A 272 -13.76 7.80 24.55
C ILE A 272 -14.57 8.71 23.63
N ILE A 273 -15.89 8.59 23.65
CA ILE A 273 -16.83 9.29 22.76
C ILE A 273 -17.71 10.22 23.58
N ARG A 274 -17.86 11.47 23.13
CA ARG A 274 -18.62 12.51 23.82
C ARG A 274 -20.11 12.44 23.47
N THR A 275 -20.96 12.40 24.49
CA THR A 275 -22.41 12.17 24.37
C THR A 275 -23.27 13.42 24.52
N ASP A 276 -22.73 14.54 25.02
CA ASP A 276 -23.43 15.83 25.17
C ASP A 276 -23.40 16.73 23.91
N LEU A 277 -23.01 16.19 22.75
CA LEU A 277 -22.85 16.93 21.51
C LEU A 277 -24.19 17.35 20.89
N SER A 278 -24.20 18.53 20.25
CA SER A 278 -25.38 19.03 19.54
C SER A 278 -25.63 18.28 18.23
N GLU A 279 -26.90 18.21 17.79
CA GLU A 279 -27.27 17.70 16.46
C GLU A 279 -26.49 18.40 15.33
N ASP A 280 -26.26 19.72 15.46
CA ASP A 280 -25.42 20.51 14.55
C ASP A 280 -23.95 20.06 14.55
N SER A 281 -23.37 19.69 15.69
CA SER A 281 -21.99 19.16 15.77
C SER A 281 -21.91 17.78 15.10
N VAL A 282 -22.85 16.88 15.38
CA VAL A 282 -22.94 15.55 14.75
C VAL A 282 -23.16 15.67 13.23
N ALA A 283 -23.98 16.63 12.77
CA ALA A 283 -24.20 16.89 11.36
C ALA A 283 -22.93 17.41 10.65
N LYS A 284 -22.15 18.31 11.27
CA LYS A 284 -20.85 18.76 10.74
C LYS A 284 -19.85 17.61 10.62
N ILE A 285 -19.77 16.75 11.64
CA ILE A 285 -18.87 15.58 11.64
C ILE A 285 -19.19 14.64 10.47
N LYS A 286 -20.48 14.42 10.15
CA LYS A 286 -20.92 13.64 8.97
C LYS A 286 -20.55 14.33 7.65
N LEU A 287 -20.94 15.60 7.50
CA LEU A 287 -20.69 16.38 6.28
C LEU A 287 -19.20 16.54 5.96
N CYS A 288 -18.33 16.62 6.97
CA CYS A 288 -16.88 16.68 6.78
C CYS A 288 -16.32 15.41 6.11
N GLY A 289 -16.78 14.22 6.53
CA GLY A 289 -16.41 12.95 5.87
C GLY A 289 -16.93 12.87 4.43
N GLU A 290 -18.17 13.30 4.19
CA GLU A 290 -18.70 13.38 2.84
C GLU A 290 -17.91 14.34 1.94
N GLU A 291 -17.49 15.49 2.46
CA GLU A 291 -16.67 16.47 1.76
C GLU A 291 -15.28 15.92 1.40
N ILE A 292 -14.60 15.27 2.36
CA ILE A 292 -13.30 14.61 2.15
C ILE A 292 -13.41 13.54 1.06
N ARG A 293 -14.41 12.66 1.16
CA ARG A 293 -14.68 11.59 0.18
C ARG A 293 -14.96 12.15 -1.22
N LEU A 294 -15.77 13.21 -1.32
CA LEU A 294 -16.10 13.85 -2.60
C LEU A 294 -14.91 14.58 -3.21
N LYS A 295 -14.06 15.24 -2.40
CA LYS A 295 -12.79 15.83 -2.85
C LYS A 295 -11.83 14.78 -3.43
N ALA A 296 -11.62 13.68 -2.72
CA ALA A 296 -10.78 12.58 -3.20
C ALA A 296 -11.30 11.95 -4.51
N GLN A 297 -12.63 11.82 -4.64
CA GLN A 297 -13.26 11.37 -5.88
C GLN A 297 -13.09 12.37 -7.03
N LEU A 298 -13.21 13.68 -6.76
CA LEU A 298 -13.00 14.74 -7.74
C LEU A 298 -11.56 14.73 -8.25
N GLU A 299 -10.56 14.79 -7.38
CA GLU A 299 -9.15 14.75 -7.77
C GLU A 299 -8.80 13.52 -8.62
N LYS A 300 -9.28 12.33 -8.22
CA LYS A 300 -9.09 11.09 -8.99
C LYS A 300 -9.70 11.19 -10.39
N THR A 301 -10.85 11.84 -10.51
CA THR A 301 -11.54 12.09 -11.78
C THR A 301 -10.79 13.10 -12.64
N GLU A 302 -10.30 14.20 -12.06
CA GLU A 302 -9.51 15.23 -12.74
C GLU A 302 -8.17 14.68 -13.26
N ARG A 303 -7.42 13.94 -12.43
CA ARG A 303 -6.19 13.25 -12.85
C ARG A 303 -6.44 12.27 -14.01
N THR A 304 -7.57 11.55 -13.97
CA THR A 304 -7.99 10.62 -15.05
C THR A 304 -8.35 11.38 -16.33
N HIS A 305 -9.05 12.52 -16.22
CA HIS A 305 -9.42 13.37 -17.35
C HIS A 305 -8.18 14.00 -18.02
N GLN A 306 -7.23 14.51 -17.22
CA GLN A 306 -5.97 15.08 -17.70
C GLN A 306 -5.14 14.04 -18.47
N SER A 307 -4.99 12.82 -17.93
CA SER A 307 -4.30 11.73 -18.63
C SER A 307 -4.99 11.35 -19.95
N ALA A 308 -6.33 11.41 -20.01
CA ALA A 308 -7.07 11.19 -21.26
C ALA A 308 -6.83 12.29 -22.30
N ILE A 309 -6.72 13.57 -21.88
CA ILE A 309 -6.35 14.70 -22.75
C ILE A 309 -4.92 14.50 -23.31
N GLU A 310 -3.95 14.17 -22.45
CA GLU A 310 -2.56 13.93 -22.87
C GLU A 310 -2.46 12.78 -23.87
N LYS A 311 -3.17 11.67 -23.61
CA LYS A 311 -3.24 10.52 -24.51
C LYS A 311 -3.89 10.88 -25.86
N LYS A 312 -4.95 11.70 -25.87
CA LYS A 312 -5.56 12.23 -27.09
C LYS A 312 -4.56 13.07 -27.90
N ASN A 313 -3.92 14.04 -27.26
CA ASN A 313 -2.99 14.97 -27.91
C ASN A 313 -1.77 14.23 -28.50
N TYR A 314 -1.27 13.20 -27.80
CA TYR A 314 -0.22 12.32 -28.30
C TYR A 314 -0.64 11.56 -29.58
N ILE A 315 -1.86 11.01 -29.59
CA ILE A 315 -2.41 10.30 -30.76
C ILE A 315 -2.58 11.26 -31.95
N GLU A 316 -3.11 12.46 -31.72
CA GLU A 316 -3.27 13.48 -32.77
C GLU A 316 -1.92 13.88 -33.38
N SER A 317 -0.91 14.19 -32.56
CA SER A 317 0.45 14.48 -33.02
C SER A 317 1.08 13.31 -33.79
N ASN A 318 0.79 12.06 -33.41
CA ASN A 318 1.26 10.89 -34.14
C ASN A 318 0.54 10.72 -35.49
N MET A 319 -0.77 11.01 -35.56
CA MET A 319 -1.52 11.02 -36.81
C MET A 319 -1.04 12.12 -37.78
N GLU A 320 -0.69 13.30 -37.28
CA GLU A 320 -0.11 14.38 -38.10
C GLU A 320 1.25 13.99 -38.70
N ARG A 321 2.15 13.43 -37.88
CA ARG A 321 3.45 12.92 -38.36
C ARG A 321 3.27 11.84 -39.42
N ASN A 322 2.39 10.86 -39.18
CA ASN A 322 2.12 9.78 -40.13
C ASN A 322 1.47 10.28 -41.44
N ARG A 323 0.61 11.31 -41.40
CA ARG A 323 0.07 11.97 -42.61
C ARG A 323 1.16 12.65 -43.43
N ALA A 324 2.06 13.39 -42.77
CA ALA A 324 3.18 14.08 -43.43
C ALA A 324 4.20 13.10 -44.04
N GLU A 325 4.38 11.93 -43.45
CA GLU A 325 5.20 10.85 -44.01
C GLU A 325 4.52 10.17 -45.20
N LEU A 326 3.23 9.84 -45.07
CA LEU A 326 2.43 9.27 -46.18
C LEU A 326 2.43 10.20 -47.41
N GLN A 327 2.33 11.52 -47.22
CA GLN A 327 2.42 12.49 -48.31
C GLN A 327 3.78 12.37 -49.04
N LYS A 328 4.90 12.40 -48.31
CA LYS A 328 6.25 12.28 -48.90
C LYS A 328 6.47 10.96 -49.62
N LEU A 329 5.91 9.86 -49.11
CA LEU A 329 5.95 8.55 -49.78
C LEU A 329 5.12 8.56 -51.06
N THR A 330 3.96 9.25 -51.06
CA THR A 330 3.11 9.41 -52.25
C THR A 330 3.80 10.24 -53.34
N GLU A 331 4.44 11.34 -52.97
CA GLU A 331 5.23 12.19 -53.88
C GLU A 331 6.37 11.40 -54.54
N ARG A 332 7.15 10.64 -53.75
CA ARG A 332 8.22 9.77 -54.26
C ARG A 332 7.73 8.62 -55.14
N LEU A 333 6.52 8.10 -54.91
CA LEU A 333 5.91 7.08 -55.77
C LEU A 333 5.58 7.65 -57.16
N ILE A 334 5.03 8.86 -57.22
CA ILE A 334 4.71 9.55 -58.48
C ILE A 334 5.99 9.83 -59.29
N GLU A 335 7.08 10.24 -58.63
CA GLU A 335 8.40 10.41 -59.28
C GLU A 335 8.94 9.08 -59.83
N ALA A 336 8.84 7.99 -59.07
CA ALA A 336 9.28 6.66 -59.49
C ALA A 336 8.47 6.13 -60.68
N GLU A 337 7.14 6.31 -60.68
CA GLU A 337 6.27 5.97 -61.81
C GLU A 337 6.60 6.77 -63.07
N ALA A 338 6.88 8.07 -62.93
CA ALA A 338 7.28 8.91 -64.06
C ALA A 338 8.64 8.48 -64.63
N GLY A 339 9.59 8.15 -63.76
CA GLY A 339 10.89 7.58 -64.14
C GLY A 339 10.78 6.23 -64.86
N LEU A 340 9.89 5.35 -64.38
CA LEU A 340 9.59 4.07 -65.03
C LEU A 340 9.05 4.29 -66.46
N LYS A 341 8.01 5.11 -66.61
CA LYS A 341 7.40 5.44 -67.92
C LYS A 341 8.41 6.05 -68.89
N ALA A 342 9.30 6.91 -68.42
CA ALA A 342 10.39 7.47 -69.22
C ALA A 342 11.41 6.40 -69.66
N SER A 343 11.76 5.46 -68.76
CA SER A 343 12.63 4.32 -69.05
C SER A 343 12.02 3.36 -70.07
N GLU A 344 10.72 3.05 -69.97
CA GLU A 344 9.99 2.22 -70.94
C GLU A 344 10.01 2.83 -72.35
N VAL A 345 9.78 4.15 -72.47
CA VAL A 345 9.86 4.86 -73.76
C VAL A 345 11.29 4.85 -74.32
N ALA A 346 12.31 5.04 -73.48
CA ALA A 346 13.70 4.98 -73.90
C ALA A 346 14.10 3.56 -74.37
N LEU A 347 13.67 2.52 -73.63
CA LEU A 347 13.88 1.11 -73.98
C LEU A 347 13.20 0.76 -75.31
N TYR A 348 11.94 1.17 -75.51
CA TYR A 348 11.22 0.94 -76.76
C TYR A 348 11.94 1.59 -77.96
N LYS A 349 12.44 2.83 -77.80
CA LYS A 349 13.23 3.53 -78.82
C LYS A 349 14.54 2.79 -79.13
N ALA A 350 15.29 2.39 -78.10
CA ALA A 350 16.53 1.64 -78.27
C ALA A 350 16.31 0.28 -78.96
N GLN A 351 15.23 -0.43 -78.63
CA GLN A 351 14.84 -1.67 -79.30
C GLN A 351 14.47 -1.45 -80.77
N ALA A 352 13.83 -0.33 -81.11
CA ALA A 352 13.51 0.03 -82.51
C ALA A 352 14.77 0.38 -83.31
N GLU A 353 15.69 1.14 -82.72
CA GLU A 353 17.00 1.47 -83.32
C GLU A 353 17.85 0.20 -83.54
N TRP A 354 17.90 -0.70 -82.55
CA TRP A 354 18.56 -2.00 -82.67
C TRP A 354 17.95 -2.87 -83.80
N LYS A 355 16.62 -3.00 -83.86
CA LYS A 355 15.93 -3.74 -84.94
C LYS A 355 16.23 -3.16 -86.32
N SER A 356 16.33 -1.83 -86.43
CA SER A 356 16.70 -1.13 -87.67
C SER A 356 18.16 -1.41 -88.07
N LEU A 357 19.10 -1.39 -87.12
CA LEU A 357 20.49 -1.76 -87.36
C LEU A 357 20.63 -3.22 -87.81
N GLN A 358 19.95 -4.15 -87.13
CA GLN A 358 19.94 -5.56 -87.48
C GLN A 358 19.37 -5.79 -88.88
N ALA A 359 18.27 -5.11 -89.26
CA ALA A 359 17.72 -5.19 -90.60
C ALA A 359 18.70 -4.70 -91.68
N ARG A 360 19.51 -3.67 -91.40
CA ARG A 360 20.56 -3.17 -92.31
C ARG A 360 21.75 -4.12 -92.44
N LEU A 361 22.19 -4.73 -91.34
CA LEU A 361 23.24 -5.76 -91.37
C LEU A 361 22.78 -6.97 -92.20
N ASN A 362 21.59 -7.50 -91.89
CA ASN A 362 20.98 -8.62 -92.60
C ASN A 362 20.63 -8.32 -94.08
N ALA A 363 20.75 -7.05 -94.53
CA ALA A 363 20.62 -6.65 -95.93
C ALA A 363 22.00 -6.57 -96.61
N LEU A 364 22.99 -5.96 -95.97
CA LEU A 364 24.38 -5.95 -96.44
C LEU A 364 24.95 -7.37 -96.61
N GLU A 365 24.61 -8.28 -95.69
CA GLU A 365 24.98 -9.71 -95.81
C GLU A 365 24.38 -10.38 -97.06
N ARG A 366 23.21 -9.93 -97.55
CA ARG A 366 22.62 -10.43 -98.80
C ARG A 366 23.26 -9.80 -100.02
N GLU A 367 23.70 -8.54 -99.93
CA GLU A 367 24.47 -7.90 -101.00
C GLU A 367 25.88 -8.49 -101.13
N THR A 368 26.55 -8.85 -100.02
CA THR A 368 27.82 -9.57 -100.08
C THR A 368 27.62 -11.01 -100.54
N LEU A 369 26.61 -11.76 -100.06
CA LEU A 369 26.29 -13.08 -100.62
C LEU A 369 25.92 -13.03 -102.10
N GLY A 370 25.21 -11.99 -102.55
CA GLY A 370 24.91 -11.77 -103.97
C GLY A 370 26.14 -11.48 -104.82
N ASN A 371 27.12 -10.74 -104.29
CA ASN A 371 28.38 -10.45 -104.98
C ASN A 371 29.43 -11.60 -104.88
N VAL A 372 29.35 -12.46 -103.86
CA VAL A 372 30.25 -13.61 -103.62
C VAL A 372 29.70 -14.91 -104.24
N ALA A 373 28.44 -14.95 -104.66
CA ALA A 373 27.86 -16.07 -105.42
C ALA A 373 28.48 -16.28 -106.83
N ILE A 374 29.48 -15.48 -107.21
CA ILE A 374 30.33 -15.69 -108.39
C ILE A 374 31.72 -16.09 -107.90
N GLN A 375 32.12 -17.35 -108.14
CA GLN A 375 33.34 -18.03 -107.60
C GLN A 375 33.18 -18.47 -106.11
N ALA A 376 32.44 -19.51 -105.70
CA ALA A 376 32.22 -20.91 -106.16
C ALA A 376 32.80 -21.95 -105.15
N GLU A 377 32.12 -23.10 -105.01
CA GLU A 377 32.59 -24.48 -104.68
C GLU A 377 33.88 -24.69 -103.83
N ASN A 378 34.02 -25.57 -102.81
CA ASN A 378 33.24 -26.71 -102.22
C ASN A 378 34.07 -27.23 -100.97
N VAL A 379 33.78 -28.21 -100.06
CA VAL A 379 32.74 -29.25 -99.81
C VAL A 379 32.89 -29.84 -98.35
N VAL A 380 31.82 -30.37 -97.72
CA VAL A 380 31.73 -31.46 -96.64
C VAL A 380 32.61 -31.37 -95.35
N VAL A 381 32.13 -31.29 -94.08
CA VAL A 381 31.24 -32.16 -93.20
C VAL A 381 31.99 -33.42 -92.65
N PRO A 382 32.02 -33.79 -91.32
CA PRO A 382 30.86 -34.21 -90.47
C PRO A 382 30.90 -33.92 -88.92
N ASP A 383 29.94 -34.52 -88.19
CA ASP A 383 29.50 -34.30 -86.78
C ASP A 383 30.34 -34.86 -85.59
N SER A 384 30.03 -34.39 -84.36
CA SER A 384 29.54 -35.24 -83.24
C SER A 384 29.01 -34.43 -82.01
N ASP A 385 28.14 -35.05 -81.20
CA ASP A 385 27.35 -34.43 -80.10
C ASP A 385 28.12 -34.03 -78.81
N ALA A 386 27.57 -33.09 -78.02
CA ALA A 386 26.92 -33.42 -76.72
C ALA A 386 26.52 -32.21 -75.80
N LYS A 387 25.20 -32.13 -75.51
CA LYS A 387 24.57 -31.97 -74.16
C LYS A 387 24.54 -30.67 -73.30
N ASP A 388 23.43 -30.62 -72.53
CA ASP A 388 23.16 -30.05 -71.19
C ASP A 388 23.00 -28.52 -70.93
N LEU A 389 22.14 -28.01 -70.00
CA LEU A 389 20.87 -28.47 -69.37
C LEU A 389 20.15 -27.32 -68.55
N ILE A 390 18.90 -26.95 -68.93
CA ILE A 390 17.77 -26.36 -68.13
C ILE A 390 17.94 -24.98 -67.33
N PRO A 391 16.97 -24.43 -66.51
CA PRO A 391 16.58 -23.00 -66.64
C PRO A 391 16.44 -22.21 -65.29
N ILE A 392 15.70 -21.08 -65.31
CA ILE A 392 14.98 -20.51 -64.14
C ILE A 392 13.53 -20.16 -64.58
N GLN A 393 12.55 -20.22 -63.67
CA GLN A 393 11.10 -20.10 -63.94
C GLN A 393 10.45 -18.88 -63.26
N ASP A 394 9.31 -18.43 -63.80
CA ASP A 394 8.29 -17.66 -63.08
C ASP A 394 7.54 -18.52 -62.04
N ALA A 395 7.19 -17.92 -60.89
CA ALA A 395 6.09 -18.38 -60.03
C ALA A 395 5.58 -17.23 -59.14
N ALA A 396 4.25 -17.07 -59.03
CA ALA A 396 3.61 -16.07 -58.17
C ALA A 396 2.50 -16.68 -57.31
N LYS A 397 2.47 -16.30 -56.02
CA LYS A 397 1.39 -16.36 -54.99
C LYS A 397 2.01 -15.78 -53.69
N SER A 398 1.43 -14.88 -52.91
CA SER A 398 0.03 -14.59 -52.51
C SER A 398 -0.50 -15.48 -51.38
N GLU A 399 -0.84 -14.84 -50.26
CA GLU A 399 -1.77 -15.26 -49.17
C GLU A 399 -1.37 -16.45 -48.25
N VAL A 400 -1.78 -16.54 -46.97
CA VAL A 400 -2.17 -15.50 -45.97
C VAL A 400 -2.22 -16.11 -44.53
N MET A 401 -2.14 -15.25 -43.49
CA MET A 401 -2.58 -15.45 -42.08
C MET A 401 -1.90 -16.44 -41.11
N GLN A 402 -2.10 -16.08 -39.82
CA GLN A 402 -2.16 -16.89 -38.59
C GLN A 402 -0.88 -17.53 -38.03
N GLU A 403 -0.25 -16.81 -37.09
CA GLU A 403 0.13 -17.40 -35.81
C GLU A 403 -0.52 -16.62 -34.66
N THR A 404 -1.38 -17.31 -33.89
CA THR A 404 -1.86 -16.88 -32.58
C THR A 404 -1.68 -18.09 -31.68
N GLN A 405 -0.82 -18.00 -30.66
CA GLN A 405 -0.70 -19.05 -29.65
C GLN A 405 -0.73 -18.42 -28.26
N GLU A 406 -1.86 -18.63 -27.59
CA GLU A 406 -1.91 -18.71 -26.14
C GLU A 406 -1.25 -20.03 -25.73
N ILE A 407 -0.38 -20.03 -24.72
CA ILE A 407 -0.12 -21.20 -23.86
C ILE A 407 -0.08 -20.68 -22.41
N PRO A 408 -0.82 -21.28 -21.47
CA PRO A 408 -0.96 -20.77 -20.11
C PRO A 408 0.06 -21.40 -19.14
N HIS A 409 0.33 -20.71 -18.03
CA HIS A 409 0.11 -21.28 -16.70
C HIS A 409 0.04 -20.22 -15.59
#